data_AF-A0A2T2T3D8-F1
#
_entry.id   AF-A0A2T2T3D8-F1
#
_cell.length_a   1.000
_cell.length_b   1.000
_cell.length_c   1.000
_cell.angle_alpha   90.00
_cell.angle_beta   90.00
_cell.angle_gamma   90.00
#
_symmetry.space_group_name_H-M   'P 1'
#
loop_
_entity.id
_entity.type
_entity.pdbx_description
1 polymer ?
#
loop_
_entity_poly.entity_id
_entity_poly.type
_entity_poly.pdbx_seq_one_letter_code
_entity_poly.pdbx_strand_id
1 'polypeptide(L)'
;MLRLEHVGVAVKDVEAVIDCFQELLGARPYKAETVTDQQVRTHFLNGKSAKLELLEALGPDSPVQKFLDNQGEGLHHLAFEVEDATATMARLREADFTLLSETPQSGADEKQIFFVHPKETHGVLVEFCESTASDWSPTRVPHRDGQLGVYERGRRDRPSVLLLHGAAGSTRADTAPLMRRLEPSFHVIGVDLSGHGASSLPPDDTLTLERFAQDALAGLDAVDVSSAHVFGFSLGASVALQAAHTAPNRVDRLALLSPNLVWTEALADAMNARLNLETLRERDPGRADALLNQHEHPDRLFPALRSFIARLPEKSETAMNTLGAVAHPTLVTAMDEDPLFPLDGAQSLHRQLPHARLSVIPGSQHSLRTVPLSVLSTLLQHHYAGA
;
A
#
# COMPACT_ATOMS: atom_id res chain seq x y z
N MET A 1 3.19 -12.58 10.93
CA MET A 1 2.96 -12.20 12.35
C MET A 1 1.68 -11.37 12.37
N LEU A 2 0.71 -11.69 13.22
CA LEU A 2 -0.57 -10.96 13.27
C LEU A 2 -0.35 -9.55 13.83
N ARG A 3 -0.92 -8.54 13.17
CA ARG A 3 -0.80 -7.13 13.55
C ARG A 3 -2.01 -6.74 14.40
N LEU A 4 -1.76 -6.16 15.57
CA LEU A 4 -2.80 -5.44 16.32
C LEU A 4 -3.21 -4.20 15.51
N GLU A 5 -4.45 -4.17 15.06
CA GLU A 5 -4.99 -3.13 14.17
C GLU A 5 -5.50 -1.94 14.98
N HIS A 6 -6.37 -2.22 15.95
CA HIS A 6 -6.91 -1.22 16.86
C HIS A 6 -7.30 -1.80 18.22
N VAL A 7 -7.45 -0.89 19.19
CA VAL A 7 -8.05 -1.14 20.50
C VAL A 7 -9.33 -0.32 20.59
N GLY A 8 -10.46 -1.00 20.75
CA GLY A 8 -11.76 -0.36 20.91
C GLY A 8 -12.01 0.05 22.36
N VAL A 9 -12.47 1.27 22.58
CA VAL A 9 -12.83 1.80 23.90
C VAL A 9 -14.26 2.33 23.84
N ALA A 10 -15.16 1.72 24.60
CA ALA A 10 -16.55 2.17 24.70
C ALA A 10 -16.65 3.38 25.62
N VAL A 11 -17.34 4.43 25.16
CA VAL A 11 -17.47 5.72 25.84
C VAL A 11 -18.92 6.19 25.86
N LYS A 12 -19.32 6.90 26.92
CA LYS A 12 -20.65 7.51 27.08
C LYS A 12 -20.66 8.94 26.55
N ASP A 13 -19.61 9.71 26.86
CA ASP A 13 -19.43 11.09 26.38
C ASP A 13 -18.16 11.16 25.54
N VAL A 14 -18.32 11.00 24.23
CA VAL A 14 -17.19 10.92 23.31
C VAL A 14 -16.39 12.22 23.26
N GLU A 15 -17.02 13.39 23.40
CA GLU A 15 -16.32 14.68 23.36
C GLU A 15 -15.47 14.89 24.61
N ALA A 16 -16.01 14.58 25.80
CA ALA A 16 -15.24 14.63 27.03
C ALA A 16 -14.03 13.69 27.00
N VAL A 17 -14.18 12.50 26.40
CA VAL A 17 -13.07 11.56 26.23
C VAL A 17 -12.08 12.06 25.17
N ILE A 18 -12.53 12.63 24.06
CA ILE A 18 -11.66 13.23 23.04
C ILE A 18 -10.81 14.35 23.65
N ASP A 19 -11.40 15.23 24.47
CA ASP A 19 -10.68 16.31 25.13
C ASP A 19 -9.61 15.75 26.08
N CYS A 20 -9.98 14.76 26.92
CA CYS A 20 -9.04 14.06 27.79
C CYS A 20 -7.88 13.41 27.02
N PHE A 21 -8.18 12.70 25.92
CA PHE A 21 -7.17 12.02 25.12
C PHE A 21 -6.32 13.00 24.31
N GLN A 22 -6.86 14.16 23.92
CA GLN A 22 -6.06 15.22 23.32
C GLN A 22 -5.05 15.76 24.33
N GLU A 23 -5.44 16.00 25.58
CA GLU A 23 -4.51 16.44 26.63
C GLU A 23 -3.44 15.37 26.91
N LEU A 24 -3.85 14.10 26.96
CA LEU A 24 -2.96 12.98 27.27
C LEU A 24 -1.97 12.65 26.15
N LEU A 25 -2.44 12.64 24.90
CA LEU A 25 -1.69 12.12 23.75
C LEU A 25 -1.26 13.21 22.77
N GLY A 26 -1.71 14.45 22.95
CA GLY A 26 -1.45 15.56 22.02
C GLY A 26 -2.13 15.42 20.67
N ALA A 27 -3.13 14.54 20.54
CA ALA A 27 -3.79 14.22 19.27
C ALA A 27 -5.29 14.08 19.42
N ARG A 28 -6.04 14.67 18.48
CA ARG A 28 -7.48 14.42 18.29
C ARG A 28 -7.71 13.29 17.28
N PRO A 29 -8.92 12.69 17.25
CA PRO A 29 -9.28 11.78 16.17
C PRO A 29 -9.11 12.43 14.79
N TYR A 30 -8.55 11.67 13.84
CA TYR A 30 -8.35 12.15 12.47
C TYR A 30 -9.52 11.78 11.54
N LYS A 31 -10.38 10.86 11.98
CA LYS A 31 -11.54 10.35 11.25
C LYS A 31 -12.62 9.98 12.26
N ALA A 32 -13.87 10.19 11.88
CA ALA A 32 -15.02 9.60 12.54
C ALA A 32 -15.92 8.94 11.49
N GLU A 33 -16.55 7.83 11.84
CA GLU A 33 -17.36 7.04 10.91
C GLU A 33 -18.59 6.49 11.64
N THR A 34 -19.74 6.47 10.99
CA THR A 34 -20.97 5.90 11.57
C THR A 34 -21.27 4.58 10.87
N VAL A 35 -21.34 3.49 11.63
CA VAL A 35 -21.68 2.15 11.15
C VAL A 35 -23.11 1.85 11.58
N THR A 36 -24.07 2.22 10.74
CA THR A 36 -25.51 2.14 11.04
C THR A 36 -25.95 0.72 11.40
N ASP A 37 -25.45 -0.30 10.69
CA ASP A 37 -25.82 -1.70 10.93
C ASP A 37 -25.40 -2.19 12.32
N GLN A 38 -24.34 -1.59 12.88
CA GLN A 38 -23.84 -1.89 14.23
C GLN A 38 -24.29 -0.87 15.28
N GLN A 39 -25.09 0.14 14.90
CA GLN A 39 -25.59 1.19 15.79
C GLN A 39 -24.47 1.87 16.60
N VAL A 40 -23.33 2.15 15.95
CA VAL A 40 -22.14 2.75 16.57
C VAL A 40 -21.56 3.86 15.70
N ARG A 41 -21.06 4.91 16.34
CA ARG A 41 -20.15 5.87 15.72
C ARG A 41 -18.76 5.68 16.31
N THR A 42 -17.76 5.64 15.44
CA THR A 42 -16.38 5.38 15.83
C THR A 42 -15.50 6.57 15.53
N HIS A 43 -14.51 6.81 16.39
CA HIS A 43 -13.56 7.92 16.29
C HIS A 43 -12.14 7.39 16.38
N PHE A 44 -11.34 7.63 15.33
CA PHE A 44 -10.03 7.00 15.17
C PHE A 44 -8.90 7.94 15.57
N LEU A 45 -8.09 7.52 16.55
CA LEU A 45 -6.82 8.15 16.89
C LEU A 45 -5.66 7.27 16.41
N ASN A 46 -4.61 7.92 15.89
CA ASN A 46 -3.42 7.22 15.40
C ASN A 46 -2.42 6.97 16.54
N GLY A 47 -2.38 5.75 17.07
CA GLY A 47 -1.39 5.30 18.05
C GLY A 47 -0.07 4.80 17.43
N LYS A 48 0.16 5.05 16.13
CA LYS A 48 1.30 4.60 15.31
C LYS A 48 1.33 3.09 15.06
N SER A 49 1.47 2.28 16.11
CA SER A 49 1.55 0.82 16.00
C SER A 49 0.17 0.17 15.86
N ALA A 50 -0.79 0.64 16.64
CA ALA A 50 -2.21 0.31 16.56
C ALA A 50 -3.04 1.59 16.70
N LYS A 51 -4.25 1.60 16.17
CA LYS A 51 -5.19 2.71 16.37
C LYS A 51 -5.87 2.58 17.72
N LEU A 52 -6.32 3.71 18.26
CA LEU A 52 -7.33 3.72 19.31
C LEU A 52 -8.64 4.11 18.66
N GLU A 53 -9.68 3.33 18.90
CA GLU A 53 -11.02 3.56 18.34
C GLU A 53 -12.00 3.80 19.49
N LEU A 54 -12.48 5.04 19.61
CA LEU A 54 -13.51 5.37 20.58
C LEU A 54 -14.88 5.00 19.99
N LEU A 55 -15.68 4.27 20.75
CA LEU A 55 -16.98 3.74 20.33
C LEU A 55 -18.09 4.49 21.06
N GLU A 56 -18.82 5.32 20.32
CA GLU A 56 -20.02 6.03 20.76
C GLU A 56 -21.26 5.24 20.32
N ALA A 57 -22.11 4.83 21.27
CA ALA A 57 -23.37 4.17 20.93
C ALA A 57 -24.36 5.16 20.28
N LEU A 58 -24.99 4.77 19.17
CA LEU A 58 -26.01 5.62 18.52
C LEU A 58 -27.38 5.59 19.21
N GLY A 59 -27.59 4.62 20.11
CA GLY A 59 -28.87 4.43 20.78
C GLY A 59 -28.90 3.21 21.70
N PRO A 60 -30.04 2.97 22.38
CA PRO A 60 -30.18 1.93 23.40
C PRO A 60 -30.00 0.50 22.88
N ASP A 61 -30.28 0.25 21.61
CA ASP A 61 -30.17 -1.07 21.01
C ASP A 61 -28.74 -1.45 20.60
N SER A 62 -27.82 -0.50 20.66
CA SER A 62 -26.42 -0.68 20.29
C SER A 62 -25.73 -1.77 21.14
N PRO A 63 -24.95 -2.68 20.53
CA PRO A 63 -24.08 -3.60 21.28
C PRO A 63 -23.13 -2.86 22.23
N VAL A 64 -22.65 -1.68 21.82
CA VAL A 64 -21.79 -0.81 22.64
C VAL A 64 -22.56 -0.26 23.83
N GLN A 65 -23.82 0.14 23.67
CA GLN A 65 -24.65 0.56 24.80
C GLN A 65 -24.84 -0.59 25.80
N LYS A 66 -25.11 -1.81 25.32
CA LYS A 66 -25.23 -2.99 26.19
C LYS A 66 -23.94 -3.28 26.94
N PHE A 67 -22.78 -3.07 26.32
CA PHE A 67 -21.51 -3.16 27.02
C PHE A 67 -21.39 -2.09 28.12
N LEU A 68 -21.66 -0.82 27.80
CA LEU A 68 -21.60 0.31 28.72
C LEU A 68 -22.53 0.14 29.94
N ASP A 69 -23.71 -0.45 29.75
CA ASP A 69 -24.67 -0.71 30.82
C ASP A 69 -24.18 -1.81 31.77
N ASN A 70 -23.49 -2.82 31.24
CA ASN A 70 -23.02 -3.97 32.01
C ASN A 70 -21.66 -3.74 32.68
N GLN A 71 -20.75 -3.03 32.01
CA GLN A 71 -19.34 -2.92 32.40
C GLN A 71 -18.88 -1.47 32.63
N GLY A 72 -19.64 -0.47 32.21
CA GLY A 72 -19.20 0.93 32.19
C GLY A 72 -18.30 1.26 31.00
N GLU A 73 -17.73 2.46 31.02
CA GLU A 73 -16.76 2.91 30.01
C GLU A 73 -15.44 2.13 30.15
N GLY A 74 -14.77 1.84 29.04
CA GLY A 74 -13.48 1.15 29.08
C GLY A 74 -13.15 0.33 27.83
N LEU A 75 -12.14 -0.53 27.95
CA LEU A 75 -11.65 -1.37 26.87
C LEU A 75 -12.75 -2.37 26.46
N HIS A 76 -13.19 -2.25 25.21
CA HIS A 76 -14.27 -3.04 24.64
C HIS A 76 -13.74 -4.27 23.90
N HIS A 77 -12.78 -4.11 22.99
CA HIS A 77 -12.19 -5.22 22.23
C HIS A 77 -10.73 -4.97 21.85
N LEU A 78 -10.04 -6.04 21.45
CA LEU A 78 -8.76 -6.00 20.74
C LEU A 78 -8.96 -6.51 19.31
N ALA A 79 -8.49 -5.77 18.30
CA ALA A 79 -8.68 -6.13 16.91
C ALA A 79 -7.37 -6.48 16.19
N PHE A 80 -7.37 -7.59 15.45
CA PHE A 80 -6.21 -8.08 14.71
C PHE A 80 -6.48 -8.12 13.20
N GLU A 81 -5.52 -7.62 12.43
CA GLU A 81 -5.59 -7.61 10.96
C GLU A 81 -5.28 -9.01 10.41
N VAL A 82 -6.10 -9.49 9.49
CA VAL A 82 -5.94 -10.76 8.75
C VAL A 82 -6.02 -10.54 7.25
N GLU A 83 -5.39 -11.44 6.49
CA GLU A 83 -5.39 -11.38 5.03
C GLU A 83 -6.67 -11.95 4.39
N ASP A 84 -7.30 -12.92 5.06
CA ASP A 84 -8.54 -13.58 4.62
C ASP A 84 -9.40 -13.91 5.85
N ALA A 85 -10.49 -13.16 6.03
CA ALA A 85 -11.39 -13.37 7.16
C ALA A 85 -12.11 -14.72 7.06
N THR A 86 -12.50 -15.17 5.87
CA THR A 86 -13.25 -16.42 5.68
C THR A 86 -12.40 -17.63 6.04
N ALA A 87 -11.16 -17.69 5.56
CA ALA A 87 -10.20 -18.74 5.92
C ALA A 87 -9.87 -18.70 7.42
N THR A 88 -9.74 -17.51 8.01
CA THR A 88 -9.49 -17.36 9.45
C THR A 88 -10.67 -17.87 10.28
N MET A 89 -11.91 -17.56 9.89
CA MET A 89 -13.11 -18.08 10.55
C MET A 89 -13.18 -19.61 10.48
N ALA A 90 -12.87 -20.22 9.33
CA ALA A 90 -12.84 -21.68 9.19
C ALA A 90 -11.82 -22.31 10.15
N ARG A 91 -10.58 -21.81 10.17
CA ARG A 91 -9.53 -22.27 11.08
C ARG A 91 -9.91 -22.12 12.56
N LEU A 92 -10.57 -21.02 12.93
CA LEU A 92 -10.99 -20.78 14.32
C LEU A 92 -12.13 -21.72 14.74
N ARG A 93 -13.07 -22.02 13.86
CA ARG A 93 -14.11 -23.03 14.10
C ARG A 93 -13.52 -24.43 14.26
N GLU A 94 -12.54 -24.80 13.44
CA GLU A 94 -11.81 -26.08 13.57
C GLU A 94 -11.06 -26.19 14.91
N ALA A 95 -10.69 -25.06 15.49
CA ALA A 95 -10.06 -24.96 16.81
C ALA A 95 -11.07 -24.73 17.96
N ASP A 96 -12.37 -25.00 17.73
CA ASP A 96 -13.46 -24.92 18.71
C ASP A 96 -13.70 -23.52 19.32
N PHE A 97 -13.31 -22.44 18.62
CA PHE A 97 -13.68 -21.08 19.01
C PHE A 97 -15.11 -20.74 18.60
N THR A 98 -15.86 -20.09 19.49
CA THR A 98 -17.21 -19.58 19.18
C THR A 98 -17.09 -18.22 18.47
N LEU A 99 -17.59 -18.14 17.24
CA LEU A 99 -17.67 -16.89 16.48
C LEU A 99 -19.03 -16.23 16.69
N LEU A 100 -19.07 -14.90 16.75
CA LEU A 100 -20.32 -14.13 16.97
C LEU A 100 -21.12 -13.88 15.67
N SER A 101 -20.57 -14.23 14.52
CA SER A 101 -21.23 -14.13 13.22
C SER A 101 -20.96 -15.36 12.37
N GLU A 102 -21.88 -15.66 11.45
CA GLU A 102 -21.72 -16.81 10.54
C GLU A 102 -20.75 -16.50 9.39
N THR A 103 -20.75 -15.25 8.93
CA THR A 103 -19.85 -14.71 7.90
C THR A 103 -19.20 -13.42 8.42
N PRO A 104 -18.11 -12.95 7.80
CA PRO A 104 -17.60 -11.61 8.06
C PRO A 104 -18.71 -10.58 7.80
N GLN A 105 -18.71 -9.50 8.57
CA GLN A 105 -19.66 -8.40 8.49
C GLN A 105 -18.94 -7.10 8.14
N SER A 106 -19.64 -6.15 7.53
CA SER A 106 -19.09 -4.82 7.32
C SER A 106 -18.83 -4.12 8.66
N GLY A 107 -17.58 -3.70 8.86
CA GLY A 107 -17.13 -2.88 9.99
C GLY A 107 -16.77 -1.46 9.55
N ALA A 108 -16.30 -0.67 10.50
CA ALA A 108 -15.77 0.66 10.21
C ALA A 108 -14.43 0.57 9.47
N ASP A 109 -14.02 1.67 8.84
CA ASP A 109 -12.71 1.82 8.23
C ASP A 109 -12.45 0.88 7.05
N GLU A 110 -13.49 0.65 6.24
CA GLU A 110 -13.45 -0.18 5.02
C GLU A 110 -12.95 -1.61 5.32
N LYS A 111 -13.51 -2.25 6.36
CA LYS A 111 -13.11 -3.61 6.76
C LYS A 111 -14.29 -4.57 6.79
N GLN A 112 -14.01 -5.83 6.48
CA GLN A 112 -14.84 -6.94 6.93
C GLN A 112 -14.33 -7.39 8.30
N ILE A 113 -15.23 -7.61 9.24
CA ILE A 113 -14.90 -7.93 10.62
C ILE A 113 -15.70 -9.14 11.11
N PHE A 114 -15.16 -9.84 12.09
CA PHE A 114 -15.91 -10.79 12.89
C PHE A 114 -15.30 -10.88 14.29
N PHE A 115 -16.08 -11.34 15.25
CA PHE A 115 -15.65 -11.44 16.65
C PHE A 115 -15.61 -12.87 17.13
N VAL A 116 -14.66 -13.16 18.02
CA VAL A 116 -14.62 -14.37 18.83
C VAL A 116 -15.27 -14.08 20.18
N HIS A 117 -16.16 -14.95 20.63
CA HIS A 117 -16.84 -14.81 21.91
C HIS A 117 -15.83 -14.78 23.07
N PRO A 118 -15.99 -13.89 24.08
CA PRO A 118 -14.98 -13.67 25.13
C PRO A 118 -14.73 -14.88 26.05
N LYS A 119 -15.63 -15.88 26.02
CA LYS A 119 -15.58 -17.06 26.88
C LYS A 119 -14.33 -17.91 26.63
N GLU A 120 -13.94 -18.08 25.37
CA GLU A 120 -12.78 -18.87 24.97
C GLU A 120 -11.49 -18.03 24.90
N THR A 121 -11.58 -16.72 25.15
CA THR A 121 -10.46 -15.75 25.08
C THR A 121 -10.21 -15.05 26.42
N HIS A 122 -10.48 -15.76 27.53
CA HIS A 122 -10.23 -15.29 28.89
C HIS A 122 -10.88 -13.94 29.24
N GLY A 123 -12.08 -13.70 28.72
CA GLY A 123 -12.86 -12.49 28.96
C GLY A 123 -12.57 -11.34 28.00
N VAL A 124 -11.62 -11.49 27.07
CA VAL A 124 -11.28 -10.45 26.09
C VAL A 124 -12.11 -10.64 24.83
N LEU A 125 -12.91 -9.65 24.43
CA LEU A 125 -13.56 -9.67 23.13
C LEU A 125 -12.50 -9.45 22.04
N VAL A 126 -12.33 -10.42 21.15
CA VAL A 126 -11.33 -10.36 20.08
C VAL A 126 -12.03 -10.16 18.75
N GLU A 127 -11.65 -9.10 18.04
CA GLU A 127 -12.05 -8.83 16.67
C GLU A 127 -10.95 -9.27 15.71
N PHE A 128 -11.36 -9.86 14.58
CA PHE A 128 -10.51 -9.99 13.42
C PHE A 128 -11.05 -9.11 12.31
N CYS A 129 -10.17 -8.38 11.65
CA CYS A 129 -10.52 -7.46 10.59
C CYS A 129 -9.69 -7.73 9.35
N GLU A 130 -10.37 -7.88 8.22
CA GLU A 130 -9.78 -7.92 6.90
C GLU A 130 -10.01 -6.55 6.28
N SER A 131 -8.92 -5.84 5.97
CA SER A 131 -9.00 -4.65 5.13
C SER A 131 -9.65 -5.06 3.82
N THR A 132 -10.87 -4.59 3.53
CA THR A 132 -11.42 -4.88 2.22
C THR A 132 -10.54 -4.19 1.17
N ALA A 133 -10.47 -4.77 -0.02
CA ALA A 133 -10.11 -3.97 -1.17
C ALA A 133 -11.17 -2.87 -1.24
N SER A 134 -10.83 -1.72 -0.66
CA SER A 134 -11.62 -0.51 -0.72
C SER A 134 -12.04 -0.24 -2.16
N ASP A 135 -13.15 0.46 -2.34
CA ASP A 135 -13.62 1.00 -3.62
C ASP A 135 -12.65 2.05 -4.19
N TRP A 136 -11.35 1.76 -4.21
CA TRP A 136 -10.32 2.46 -4.93
C TRP A 136 -10.57 2.15 -6.39
N SER A 137 -11.58 2.82 -6.92
CA SER A 137 -11.87 2.89 -8.32
C SER A 137 -10.95 3.96 -8.89
N PRO A 138 -10.11 3.62 -9.88
CA PRO A 138 -9.31 4.62 -10.54
C PRO A 138 -10.23 5.61 -11.23
N THR A 139 -9.88 6.89 -11.16
CA THR A 139 -10.32 7.85 -12.17
C THR A 139 -9.54 7.54 -13.45
N ARG A 140 -10.26 7.27 -14.54
CA ARG A 140 -9.65 7.10 -15.86
C ARG A 140 -9.57 8.45 -16.52
N VAL A 141 -8.35 8.88 -16.82
CA VAL A 141 -8.10 10.14 -17.52
C VAL A 141 -7.52 9.86 -18.91
N PRO A 142 -7.89 10.65 -19.94
CA PRO A 142 -7.27 10.55 -21.25
C PRO A 142 -5.75 10.76 -21.14
N HIS A 143 -4.97 9.82 -21.68
CA HIS A 143 -3.52 9.94 -21.73
C HIS A 143 -2.99 9.29 -23.01
N ARG A 144 -2.44 10.12 -23.90
CA ARG A 144 -1.94 9.71 -25.22
C ARG A 144 -2.99 8.93 -26.04
N ASP A 145 -2.70 7.67 -26.36
CA ASP A 145 -3.49 6.80 -27.22
C ASP A 145 -4.53 5.98 -26.44
N GLY A 146 -4.74 6.29 -25.15
CA GLY A 146 -5.64 5.54 -24.28
C GLY A 146 -6.02 6.26 -23.00
N GLN A 147 -6.25 5.49 -21.95
CA GLN A 147 -6.62 5.96 -20.62
C GLN A 147 -5.54 5.63 -19.60
N LEU A 148 -5.39 6.49 -18.60
CA LEU A 148 -4.54 6.28 -17.44
C LEU A 148 -5.42 6.12 -16.20
N GLY A 149 -5.23 5.04 -15.45
CA GLY A 149 -5.85 4.81 -14.15
C GLY A 149 -5.11 5.57 -13.05
N VAL A 150 -5.76 6.58 -12.49
CA VAL A 150 -5.23 7.44 -11.42
C VAL A 150 -6.05 7.27 -10.15
N TYR A 151 -5.37 7.19 -9.02
CA TYR A 151 -5.95 7.02 -7.71
C TYR A 151 -5.57 8.21 -6.84
N GLU A 152 -6.53 8.80 -6.15
CA GLU A 152 -6.30 9.97 -5.30
C GLU A 152 -7.01 9.78 -3.96
N ARG A 153 -6.27 9.95 -2.85
CA ARG A 153 -6.79 9.87 -1.49
C ARG A 153 -6.08 10.86 -0.57
N GLY A 154 -6.64 11.08 0.61
CA GLY A 154 -6.10 12.02 1.58
C GLY A 154 -6.43 13.47 1.29
N ARG A 155 -6.04 14.36 2.21
CA ARG A 155 -6.37 15.78 2.12
C ARG A 155 -5.36 16.51 1.22
N ARG A 156 -5.86 17.22 0.21
CA ARG A 156 -5.06 18.03 -0.74
C ARG A 156 -4.25 19.17 -0.10
N ASP A 157 -4.53 19.55 1.15
CA ASP A 157 -3.75 20.55 1.90
C ASP A 157 -2.48 19.97 2.55
N ARG A 158 -2.24 18.66 2.41
CA ARG A 158 -1.03 17.97 2.87
C ARG A 158 0.02 17.87 1.76
N PRO A 159 1.30 17.63 2.10
CA PRO A 159 2.32 17.33 1.09
C PRO A 159 1.90 16.13 0.23
N SER A 160 2.18 16.19 -1.08
CA SER A 160 1.78 15.15 -2.03
C SER A 160 2.83 14.05 -2.15
N VAL A 161 2.38 12.80 -2.23
CA VAL A 161 3.22 11.62 -2.48
C VAL A 161 2.61 10.81 -3.61
N LEU A 162 3.39 10.59 -4.68
CA LEU A 162 3.08 9.68 -5.77
C LEU A 162 3.69 8.30 -5.51
N LEU A 163 2.91 7.22 -5.67
CA LEU A 163 3.36 5.85 -5.47
C LEU A 163 3.26 5.04 -6.77
N LEU A 164 4.37 4.42 -7.15
CA LEU A 164 4.52 3.66 -8.38
C LEU A 164 4.75 2.17 -8.09
N HIS A 165 3.92 1.32 -8.68
CA HIS A 165 3.94 -0.14 -8.49
C HIS A 165 5.06 -0.83 -9.29
N GLY A 166 5.25 -2.13 -9.04
CA GLY A 166 6.25 -2.97 -9.72
C GLY A 166 5.77 -3.51 -11.09
N ALA A 167 6.65 -4.20 -11.80
CA ALA A 167 6.29 -4.86 -13.06
C ALA A 167 5.22 -5.94 -12.83
N ALA A 168 4.21 -6.00 -13.71
CA ALA A 168 3.02 -6.86 -13.55
C ALA A 168 2.21 -6.60 -12.26
N GLY A 169 2.48 -5.50 -11.56
CA GLY A 169 1.69 -5.02 -10.43
C GLY A 169 0.59 -4.05 -10.86
N SER A 170 -0.14 -3.54 -9.88
CA SER A 170 -1.07 -2.41 -10.06
C SER A 170 -1.11 -1.59 -8.78
N THR A 171 -1.66 -0.38 -8.85
CA THR A 171 -1.86 0.46 -7.67
C THR A 171 -2.68 -0.29 -6.62
N ARG A 172 -3.80 -0.88 -7.05
CA ARG A 172 -4.71 -1.61 -6.15
C ARG A 172 -4.01 -2.80 -5.47
N ALA A 173 -3.20 -3.54 -6.22
CA ALA A 173 -2.58 -4.76 -5.73
C ALA A 173 -1.29 -4.53 -4.93
N ASP A 174 -0.51 -3.50 -5.25
CA ASP A 174 0.82 -3.30 -4.68
C ASP A 174 0.85 -2.11 -3.72
N THR A 175 0.53 -0.91 -4.22
CA THR A 175 0.81 0.33 -3.49
C THR A 175 -0.34 0.77 -2.58
N ALA A 176 -1.58 0.32 -2.82
CA ALA A 176 -2.74 0.72 -2.05
C ALA A 176 -2.63 0.47 -0.53
N PRO A 177 -2.13 -0.69 -0.06
CA PRO A 177 -1.89 -0.90 1.37
C PRO A 177 -0.90 0.07 2.01
N LEU A 178 0.09 0.55 1.25
CA LEU A 178 1.04 1.57 1.71
C LEU A 178 0.40 2.96 1.66
N MET A 179 -0.32 3.29 0.58
CA MET A 179 -1.06 4.54 0.44
C MET A 179 -2.02 4.77 1.62
N ARG A 180 -2.77 3.74 2.06
CA ARG A 180 -3.65 3.82 3.25
C ARG A 180 -2.91 4.23 4.53
N ARG A 181 -1.67 3.80 4.70
CA ARG A 181 -0.84 4.14 5.88
C ARG A 181 -0.27 5.56 5.81
N LEU A 182 -0.15 6.11 4.61
CA LEU A 182 0.39 7.46 4.37
C LEU A 182 -0.71 8.53 4.31
N GLU A 183 -1.91 8.18 3.88
CA GLU A 183 -3.08 9.07 3.73
C GLU A 183 -3.36 9.99 4.93
N PRO A 184 -3.21 9.57 6.21
CA PRO A 184 -3.45 10.47 7.33
C PRO A 184 -2.49 11.67 7.39
N SER A 185 -1.31 11.56 6.76
CA SER A 185 -0.25 12.59 6.79
C SER A 185 0.03 13.22 5.44
N PHE A 186 -0.39 12.58 4.35
CA PHE A 186 -0.06 12.98 2.98
C PHE A 186 -1.29 12.97 2.08
N HIS A 187 -1.25 13.83 1.07
CA HIS A 187 -2.08 13.66 -0.12
C HIS A 187 -1.45 12.55 -0.97
N VAL A 188 -2.12 11.41 -1.15
CA VAL A 188 -1.53 10.22 -1.79
C VAL A 188 -2.12 9.97 -3.16
N ILE A 189 -1.22 9.75 -4.12
CA ILE A 189 -1.55 9.58 -5.54
C ILE A 189 -0.97 8.25 -5.99
N GLY A 190 -1.79 7.41 -6.62
CA GLY A 190 -1.37 6.16 -7.24
C GLY A 190 -1.62 6.21 -8.74
N VAL A 191 -0.75 5.57 -9.52
CA VAL A 191 -0.88 5.48 -10.98
C VAL A 191 -0.68 4.04 -11.40
N ASP A 192 -1.65 3.51 -12.15
CA ASP A 192 -1.42 2.30 -12.92
C ASP A 192 -0.60 2.68 -14.16
N LEU A 193 0.62 2.17 -14.26
CA LEU A 193 1.51 2.42 -15.40
C LEU A 193 0.91 1.83 -16.69
N SER A 194 1.26 2.37 -17.86
CA SER A 194 0.74 1.91 -19.17
C SER A 194 0.62 0.38 -19.25
N GLY A 195 -0.56 -0.10 -19.63
CA GLY A 195 -0.92 -1.52 -19.74
C GLY A 195 -1.23 -2.25 -18.44
N HIS A 196 -0.91 -1.69 -17.28
CA HIS A 196 -1.20 -2.28 -15.98
C HIS A 196 -2.54 -1.78 -15.45
N GLY A 197 -3.07 -2.51 -14.46
CA GLY A 197 -4.30 -2.13 -13.76
C GLY A 197 -5.44 -1.71 -14.70
N ALA A 198 -5.93 -0.49 -14.49
CA ALA A 198 -6.95 0.16 -15.30
C ALA A 198 -6.40 1.10 -16.40
N SER A 199 -5.10 1.07 -16.67
CA SER A 199 -4.47 1.86 -17.73
C SER A 199 -4.42 1.08 -19.04
N SER A 200 -4.69 1.77 -20.14
CA SER A 200 -4.64 1.18 -21.47
C SER A 200 -3.21 0.73 -21.81
N LEU A 201 -3.11 -0.41 -22.48
CA LEU A 201 -1.88 -0.84 -23.12
C LEU A 201 -1.69 -0.08 -24.44
N PRO A 202 -0.48 0.37 -24.81
CA PRO A 202 -0.22 1.01 -26.09
C PRO A 202 -0.68 0.11 -27.26
N PRO A 203 -1.25 0.68 -28.35
CA PRO A 203 -1.75 -0.13 -29.46
C PRO A 203 -0.70 -1.05 -30.09
N ASP A 204 0.56 -0.65 -30.08
CA ASP A 204 1.72 -1.36 -30.61
C ASP A 204 2.46 -2.23 -29.57
N ASP A 205 1.91 -2.35 -28.36
CA ASP A 205 2.48 -3.10 -27.24
C ASP A 205 3.87 -2.62 -26.77
N THR A 206 4.32 -1.43 -27.20
CA THR A 206 5.66 -0.94 -26.86
C THR A 206 5.69 -0.23 -25.50
N LEU A 207 6.39 -0.85 -24.56
CA LEU A 207 6.64 -0.31 -23.21
C LEU A 207 8.08 0.20 -23.10
N THR A 208 8.26 1.39 -22.51
CA THR A 208 9.59 1.98 -22.21
C THR A 208 9.57 2.72 -20.88
N LEU A 209 10.75 2.96 -20.29
CA LEU A 209 10.87 3.75 -19.06
C LEU A 209 10.40 5.19 -19.26
N GLU A 210 10.66 5.79 -20.43
CA GLU A 210 10.19 7.13 -20.77
C GLU A 210 8.66 7.19 -20.80
N ARG A 211 8.01 6.16 -21.36
CA ARG A 211 6.55 6.07 -21.34
C ARG A 211 6.04 6.04 -19.91
N PHE A 212 6.55 5.14 -19.08
CA PHE A 212 6.13 5.04 -17.68
C PHE A 212 6.40 6.31 -16.86
N ALA A 213 7.53 7.00 -17.10
CA ALA A 213 7.84 8.25 -16.41
C ALA A 213 6.84 9.36 -16.78
N GLN A 214 6.44 9.43 -18.04
CA GLN A 214 5.40 10.34 -18.50
C GLN A 214 4.01 9.97 -17.97
N ASP A 215 3.70 8.69 -17.78
CA ASP A 215 2.48 8.24 -17.11
C ASP A 215 2.44 8.74 -15.65
N ALA A 216 3.56 8.59 -14.92
CA ALA A 216 3.71 9.08 -13.56
C ALA A 216 3.46 10.61 -13.46
N LEU A 217 4.02 11.40 -14.38
CA LEU A 217 3.82 12.85 -14.43
C LEU A 217 2.38 13.22 -14.80
N ALA A 218 1.76 12.50 -15.74
CA ALA A 218 0.36 12.72 -16.11
C ALA A 218 -0.60 12.38 -14.96
N GLY A 219 -0.25 11.42 -14.10
CA GLY A 219 -0.99 11.15 -12.88
C GLY A 219 -0.99 12.33 -11.91
N LEU A 220 0.11 13.09 -11.80
CA LEU A 220 0.15 14.33 -11.03
C LEU A 220 -0.72 15.42 -11.68
N ASP A 221 -0.63 15.57 -13.00
CA ASP A 221 -1.42 16.55 -13.74
C ASP A 221 -2.94 16.28 -13.59
N ALA A 222 -3.35 15.02 -13.60
CA ALA A 222 -4.74 14.59 -13.46
C ALA A 222 -5.41 15.00 -12.14
N VAL A 223 -4.61 15.25 -11.11
CA VAL A 223 -5.07 15.68 -9.78
C VAL A 223 -4.64 17.12 -9.46
N ASP A 224 -4.20 17.88 -10.46
CA ASP A 224 -3.75 19.27 -10.33
C ASP A 224 -2.57 19.46 -9.35
N VAL A 225 -1.63 18.50 -9.30
CA VAL A 225 -0.44 18.55 -8.44
C VAL A 225 0.80 18.93 -9.24
N SER A 226 1.43 20.05 -8.87
CA SER A 226 2.62 20.57 -9.55
C SER A 226 3.90 19.80 -9.22
N SER A 227 4.10 19.37 -7.98
CA SER A 227 5.21 18.51 -7.58
C SER A 227 4.81 17.60 -6.42
N ALA A 228 5.51 16.47 -6.29
CA ALA A 228 5.28 15.52 -5.22
C ALA A 228 6.58 14.84 -4.78
N HIS A 229 6.59 14.29 -3.58
CA HIS A 229 7.49 13.19 -3.26
C HIS A 229 7.10 11.96 -4.08
N VAL A 230 8.08 11.14 -4.47
CA VAL A 230 7.82 9.95 -5.29
C VAL A 230 8.39 8.70 -4.63
N PHE A 231 7.51 7.76 -4.36
CA PHE A 231 7.85 6.39 -3.97
C PHE A 231 7.75 5.46 -5.17
N GLY A 232 8.74 4.60 -5.37
CA GLY A 232 8.71 3.57 -6.38
C GLY A 232 9.18 2.22 -5.86
N PHE A 233 8.45 1.15 -6.17
CA PHE A 233 8.86 -0.23 -5.92
C PHE A 233 9.28 -0.93 -7.22
N SER A 234 10.45 -1.57 -7.24
CA SER A 234 10.92 -2.36 -8.39
C SER A 234 10.93 -1.54 -9.69
N LEU A 235 10.14 -1.91 -10.71
CA LEU A 235 9.92 -1.08 -11.92
C LEU A 235 9.62 0.38 -11.57
N GLY A 236 8.70 0.62 -10.62
CA GLY A 236 8.33 1.95 -10.16
C GLY A 236 9.51 2.76 -9.62
N ALA A 237 10.54 2.10 -9.07
CA ALA A 237 11.75 2.78 -8.61
C ALA A 237 12.59 3.31 -9.79
N SER A 238 12.73 2.52 -10.87
CA SER A 238 13.39 2.95 -12.10
C SER A 238 12.59 4.06 -12.81
N VAL A 239 11.27 3.98 -12.76
CA VAL A 239 10.37 5.03 -13.28
C VAL A 239 10.52 6.33 -12.48
N ALA A 240 10.59 6.25 -11.15
CA ALA A 240 10.79 7.42 -10.29
C ALA A 240 12.12 8.13 -10.58
N LEU A 241 13.20 7.38 -10.78
CA LEU A 241 14.50 7.93 -11.19
C LEU A 241 14.42 8.60 -12.57
N GLN A 242 13.76 7.96 -13.55
CA GLN A 242 13.58 8.53 -14.89
C GLN A 242 12.75 9.82 -14.85
N ALA A 243 11.68 9.87 -14.04
CA ALA A 243 10.86 11.06 -13.84
C ALA A 243 11.67 12.20 -13.19
N ALA A 244 12.46 11.89 -12.17
CA ALA A 244 13.33 12.87 -11.50
C ALA A 244 14.42 13.41 -12.44
N HIS A 245 14.97 12.59 -13.32
CA HIS A 245 15.94 13.00 -14.33
C HIS A 245 15.32 13.90 -15.41
N THR A 246 14.16 13.52 -15.94
CA THR A 246 13.53 14.20 -17.10
C THR A 246 12.68 15.41 -16.72
N ALA A 247 12.15 15.44 -15.50
CA ALA A 247 11.32 16.52 -14.98
C ALA A 247 11.70 16.84 -13.52
N PRO A 248 12.92 17.33 -13.26
CA PRO A 248 13.46 17.50 -11.89
C PRO A 248 12.60 18.42 -11.01
N ASN A 249 11.92 19.41 -11.59
CA ASN A 249 11.03 20.33 -10.87
C ASN A 249 9.67 19.73 -10.46
N ARG A 250 9.35 18.51 -10.94
CA ARG A 250 8.10 17.80 -10.63
C ARG A 250 8.27 16.82 -9.47
N VAL A 251 9.51 16.57 -9.03
CA VAL A 251 9.86 15.61 -7.98
C VAL A 251 10.52 16.38 -6.83
N ASP A 252 9.99 16.24 -5.63
CA ASP A 252 10.55 16.90 -4.44
C ASP A 252 11.62 16.02 -3.76
N ARG A 253 11.30 14.74 -3.53
CA ARG A 253 12.16 13.73 -2.89
C ARG A 253 11.85 12.35 -3.45
N LEU A 254 12.83 11.45 -3.42
CA LEU A 254 12.70 10.08 -3.93
C LEU A 254 12.77 9.06 -2.79
N ALA A 255 11.91 8.04 -2.83
CA ALA A 255 12.05 6.83 -2.03
C ALA A 255 11.95 5.61 -2.94
N LEU A 256 13.00 4.78 -2.96
CA LEU A 256 13.17 3.69 -3.90
C LEU A 256 13.24 2.37 -3.13
N LEU A 257 12.30 1.45 -3.35
CA LEU A 257 12.32 0.13 -2.73
C LEU A 257 12.69 -0.95 -3.75
N SER A 258 13.74 -1.70 -3.43
CA SER A 258 14.36 -2.69 -4.33
C SER A 258 14.57 -2.14 -5.76
N PRO A 259 15.29 -1.02 -5.93
CA PRO A 259 15.61 -0.50 -7.26
C PRO A 259 16.62 -1.42 -7.98
N ASN A 260 16.50 -1.52 -9.30
CA ASN A 260 17.55 -2.13 -10.12
C ASN A 260 17.73 -1.40 -11.45
N LEU A 261 18.99 -1.00 -11.72
CA LEU A 261 19.40 -0.33 -12.95
C LEU A 261 20.44 -1.11 -13.74
N VAL A 262 21.10 -2.09 -13.11
CA VAL A 262 22.09 -2.93 -13.76
C VAL A 262 21.43 -4.24 -14.12
N TRP A 263 21.19 -4.42 -15.41
CA TRP A 263 20.57 -5.63 -15.96
C TRP A 263 21.61 -6.45 -16.71
N THR A 264 21.80 -7.69 -16.25
CA THR A 264 22.54 -8.71 -17.01
C THR A 264 21.53 -9.53 -17.82
N GLU A 265 22.01 -10.22 -18.86
CA GLU A 265 21.18 -11.18 -19.62
C GLU A 265 20.55 -12.22 -18.67
N ALA A 266 21.35 -12.78 -17.75
CA ALA A 266 20.87 -13.76 -16.77
C ALA A 266 19.76 -13.23 -15.86
N LEU A 267 19.83 -11.96 -15.43
CA LEU A 267 18.79 -11.35 -14.61
C LEU A 267 17.52 -11.07 -15.41
N ALA A 268 17.67 -10.61 -16.66
CA ALA A 268 16.55 -10.41 -17.57
C ALA A 268 15.83 -11.74 -17.87
N ASP A 269 16.59 -12.83 -18.08
CA ASP A 269 16.04 -14.18 -18.28
C ASP A 269 15.31 -14.70 -17.04
N ALA A 270 15.89 -14.51 -15.84
CA ALA A 270 15.23 -14.87 -14.59
C ALA A 270 13.90 -14.12 -14.39
N MET A 271 13.84 -12.84 -14.80
CA MET A 271 12.60 -12.05 -14.84
C MET A 271 11.60 -12.52 -15.87
N ASN A 272 12.05 -12.79 -17.08
CA ASN A 272 11.20 -13.31 -18.14
C ASN A 272 10.61 -14.67 -17.79
N ALA A 273 11.32 -15.50 -17.02
CA ALA A 273 10.81 -16.77 -16.50
C ALA A 273 9.71 -16.58 -15.44
N ARG A 274 9.84 -15.59 -14.54
CA ARG A 274 8.80 -15.27 -13.54
C ARG A 274 7.52 -14.69 -14.15
N LEU A 275 7.65 -13.99 -15.27
CA LEU A 275 6.53 -13.41 -16.01
C LEU A 275 5.98 -14.34 -17.11
N ASN A 276 6.48 -15.58 -17.20
CA ASN A 276 5.88 -16.57 -18.08
C ASN A 276 4.58 -17.08 -17.45
N LEU A 277 3.45 -16.66 -18.01
CA LEU A 277 2.12 -17.00 -17.50
C LEU A 277 1.82 -18.51 -17.56
N GLU A 278 2.33 -19.23 -18.56
CA GLU A 278 2.14 -20.68 -18.67
C GLU A 278 2.84 -21.39 -17.51
N THR A 279 4.13 -21.11 -17.33
CA THR A 279 4.92 -21.66 -16.22
C THR A 279 4.39 -21.24 -14.85
N LEU A 280 3.90 -20.00 -14.72
CA LEU A 280 3.30 -19.51 -13.49
C LEU A 280 2.00 -20.27 -13.19
N ARG A 281 1.13 -20.47 -14.18
CA ARG A 281 -0.14 -21.17 -14.02
C ARG A 281 0.05 -22.65 -13.70
N GLU A 282 1.08 -23.29 -14.23
CA GLU A 282 1.43 -24.68 -13.87
C GLU A 282 1.88 -24.80 -12.41
N ARG A 283 2.65 -23.83 -11.90
CA ARG A 283 3.19 -23.86 -10.54
C ARG A 283 2.21 -23.39 -9.48
N ASP A 284 1.45 -22.34 -9.80
CA ASP A 284 0.55 -21.65 -8.88
C ASP A 284 -0.63 -21.02 -9.65
N PRO A 285 -1.67 -21.81 -9.98
CA PRO A 285 -2.82 -21.35 -10.74
C PRO A 285 -3.55 -20.18 -10.08
N GLY A 286 -3.68 -20.21 -8.75
CA GLY A 286 -4.37 -19.15 -8.00
C GLY A 286 -3.64 -17.82 -8.09
N ARG A 287 -2.32 -17.83 -7.97
CA ARG A 287 -1.51 -16.63 -8.20
C ARG A 287 -1.56 -16.15 -9.65
N ALA A 288 -1.55 -17.06 -10.62
CA ALA A 288 -1.69 -16.70 -12.02
C ALA A 288 -3.03 -16.00 -12.26
N ASP A 289 -4.15 -16.58 -11.82
CA ASP A 289 -5.48 -15.99 -11.94
C ASP A 289 -5.57 -14.64 -11.22
N ALA A 290 -5.05 -14.55 -9.99
CA ALA A 290 -5.00 -13.30 -9.25
C ALA A 290 -4.23 -12.21 -9.98
N LEU A 291 -3.14 -12.56 -10.67
CA LEU A 291 -2.32 -11.62 -11.44
C LEU A 291 -3.00 -11.19 -12.75
N LEU A 292 -3.62 -12.13 -13.46
CA LEU A 292 -4.37 -11.86 -14.69
C LEU A 292 -5.57 -10.94 -14.45
N ASN A 293 -6.32 -11.20 -13.37
CA ASN A 293 -7.54 -10.47 -13.02
C ASN A 293 -7.30 -9.01 -12.59
N GLN A 294 -6.04 -8.60 -12.44
CA GLN A 294 -5.68 -7.22 -12.09
C GLN A 294 -5.59 -6.29 -13.30
N HIS A 295 -5.59 -6.81 -14.53
CA HIS A 295 -5.27 -6.04 -15.72
C HIS A 295 -6.38 -6.16 -16.77
N GLU A 296 -6.58 -5.12 -17.59
CA GLU A 296 -7.60 -5.16 -18.66
C GLU A 296 -7.19 -6.10 -19.81
N HIS A 297 -5.90 -6.15 -20.12
CA HIS A 297 -5.36 -6.89 -21.27
C HIS A 297 -4.13 -7.73 -20.88
N PRO A 298 -4.26 -8.65 -19.91
CA PRO A 298 -3.12 -9.41 -19.41
C PRO A 298 -2.44 -10.24 -20.52
N ASP A 299 -3.20 -10.82 -21.44
CA ASP A 299 -2.66 -11.64 -22.54
C ASP A 299 -1.72 -10.86 -23.48
N ARG A 300 -1.87 -9.53 -23.55
CA ARG A 300 -0.96 -8.65 -24.30
C ARG A 300 0.12 -8.03 -23.41
N LEU A 301 -0.24 -7.66 -22.18
CA LEU A 301 0.67 -7.01 -21.24
C LEU A 301 1.88 -7.89 -20.91
N PHE A 302 1.68 -9.17 -20.61
CA PHE A 302 2.79 -10.04 -20.17
C PHE A 302 3.84 -10.26 -21.27
N PRO A 303 3.47 -10.57 -22.53
CA PRO A 303 4.41 -10.56 -23.65
C PRO A 303 5.12 -9.20 -23.86
N ALA A 304 4.39 -8.09 -23.73
CA ALA A 304 4.96 -6.74 -23.83
C ALA A 304 6.01 -6.48 -22.73
N LEU A 305 5.70 -6.82 -21.47
CA LEU A 305 6.63 -6.73 -20.35
C LEU A 305 7.89 -7.57 -20.54
N ARG A 306 7.73 -8.81 -21.02
CA ARG A 306 8.88 -9.68 -21.31
C ARG A 306 9.77 -9.10 -22.42
N SER A 307 9.16 -8.53 -23.45
CA SER A 307 9.87 -7.84 -24.54
C SER A 307 10.60 -6.60 -24.05
N PHE A 308 10.00 -5.84 -23.14
CA PHE A 308 10.62 -4.70 -22.46
C PHE A 308 11.82 -5.13 -21.61
N ILE A 309 11.67 -6.16 -20.78
CA ILE A 309 12.73 -6.66 -19.89
C ILE A 309 13.92 -7.21 -20.68
N ALA A 310 13.67 -7.90 -21.79
CA ALA A 310 14.73 -8.42 -22.67
C ALA A 310 15.66 -7.32 -23.22
N ARG A 311 15.19 -6.07 -23.29
CA ARG A 311 15.98 -4.92 -23.78
C ARG A 311 16.70 -4.15 -22.68
N LEU A 312 16.43 -4.42 -21.40
CA LEU A 312 17.03 -3.68 -20.28
C LEU A 312 18.55 -3.84 -20.16
N PRO A 313 19.18 -4.99 -20.48
CA PRO A 313 20.63 -5.09 -20.47
C PRO A 313 21.31 -4.05 -21.36
N GLU A 314 20.79 -3.83 -22.58
CA GLU A 314 21.30 -2.84 -23.54
C GLU A 314 21.17 -1.40 -23.06
N LYS A 315 20.24 -1.14 -22.13
CA LYS A 315 19.93 0.21 -21.61
C LYS A 315 20.63 0.54 -20.30
N SER A 316 21.26 -0.46 -19.66
CA SER A 316 21.81 -0.31 -18.31
C SER A 316 22.88 0.78 -18.23
N GLU A 317 23.84 0.80 -19.16
CA GLU A 317 24.91 1.81 -19.16
C GLU A 317 24.35 3.23 -19.28
N THR A 318 23.38 3.43 -20.18
CA THR A 318 22.74 4.74 -20.37
C THR A 318 21.99 5.17 -19.11
N ALA A 319 21.25 4.26 -18.46
CA ALA A 319 20.54 4.54 -17.22
C ALA A 319 21.49 4.89 -16.06
N MET A 320 22.65 4.24 -15.98
CA MET A 320 23.66 4.55 -14.97
C MET A 320 24.28 5.94 -15.18
N ASN A 321 24.52 6.33 -16.43
CA ASN A 321 25.12 7.62 -16.78
C ASN A 321 24.22 8.82 -16.45
N THR A 322 22.92 8.62 -16.26
CA THR A 322 21.98 9.72 -15.93
C THR A 322 21.87 9.98 -14.43
N LEU A 323 22.34 9.07 -13.57
CA LEU A 323 22.19 9.16 -12.11
C LEU A 323 22.85 10.39 -11.49
N GLY A 324 23.99 10.82 -12.02
CA GLY A 324 24.69 12.01 -11.53
C GLY A 324 23.88 13.30 -11.68
N ALA A 325 22.86 13.32 -12.55
CA ALA A 325 21.95 14.44 -12.72
C ALA A 325 20.76 14.42 -11.74
N VAL A 326 20.55 13.32 -11.01
CA VAL A 326 19.48 13.20 -10.01
C VAL A 326 19.99 13.71 -8.67
N ALA A 327 19.77 15.00 -8.40
CA ALA A 327 20.21 15.69 -7.18
C ALA A 327 19.19 15.66 -6.04
N HIS A 328 18.07 14.94 -6.20
CA HIS A 328 17.01 14.88 -5.20
C HIS A 328 17.47 14.13 -3.94
N PRO A 329 17.09 14.59 -2.74
CA PRO A 329 17.21 13.76 -1.53
C PRO A 329 16.53 12.42 -1.77
N THR A 330 17.28 11.33 -1.61
CA THR A 330 16.82 10.00 -1.98
C THR A 330 16.94 9.03 -0.81
N LEU A 331 15.88 8.28 -0.50
CA LEU A 331 15.94 7.12 0.37
C LEU A 331 16.00 5.85 -0.49
N VAL A 332 17.15 5.21 -0.57
CA VAL A 332 17.30 3.89 -1.17
C VAL A 332 17.00 2.84 -0.11
N THR A 333 16.02 2.00 -0.35
CA THR A 333 15.58 0.94 0.57
C THR A 333 15.73 -0.42 -0.08
N ALA A 334 16.36 -1.36 0.61
CA ALA A 334 16.51 -2.74 0.18
C ALA A 334 15.85 -3.69 1.19
N MET A 335 15.38 -4.83 0.71
CA MET A 335 15.05 -5.96 1.57
C MET A 335 16.32 -6.81 1.78
N ASP A 336 16.55 -7.27 3.01
CA ASP A 336 17.77 -7.98 3.41
C ASP A 336 17.98 -9.33 2.70
N GLU A 337 16.88 -10.02 2.38
CA GLU A 337 16.88 -11.33 1.72
C GLU A 337 16.11 -11.32 0.38
N ASP A 338 16.09 -10.19 -0.34
CA ASP A 338 15.46 -10.11 -1.67
C ASP A 338 16.12 -11.12 -2.63
N PRO A 339 15.39 -12.17 -3.08
CA PRO A 339 15.98 -13.22 -3.90
C PRO A 339 16.25 -12.77 -5.34
N LEU A 340 15.76 -11.58 -5.71
CA LEU A 340 15.84 -11.07 -7.06
C LEU A 340 16.80 -9.89 -7.19
N PHE A 341 16.66 -8.89 -6.32
CA PHE A 341 17.51 -7.70 -6.34
C PHE A 341 18.32 -7.63 -5.05
N PRO A 342 19.51 -8.26 -5.03
CA PRO A 342 20.36 -8.30 -3.85
C PRO A 342 20.74 -6.91 -3.33
N LEU A 343 21.01 -6.85 -2.04
CA LEU A 343 21.42 -5.63 -1.33
C LEU A 343 22.55 -4.85 -2.02
N ASP A 344 23.50 -5.55 -2.65
CA ASP A 344 24.63 -4.93 -3.35
C ASP A 344 24.19 -3.96 -4.46
N GLY A 345 23.07 -4.25 -5.14
CA GLY A 345 22.50 -3.37 -6.15
C GLY A 345 22.04 -2.03 -5.54
N ALA A 346 21.30 -2.09 -4.44
CA ALA A 346 20.85 -0.91 -3.70
C ALA A 346 22.04 -0.11 -3.11
N GLN A 347 23.05 -0.80 -2.57
CA GLN A 347 24.27 -0.15 -2.08
C GLN A 347 25.04 0.57 -3.21
N SER A 348 25.11 -0.06 -4.39
CA SER A 348 25.75 0.53 -5.57
C SER A 348 25.03 1.79 -6.03
N LEU A 349 23.70 1.77 -6.08
CA LEU A 349 22.89 2.94 -6.42
C LEU A 349 23.06 4.06 -5.38
N HIS A 350 22.98 3.72 -4.09
CA HIS A 350 23.19 4.68 -3.00
C HIS A 350 24.54 5.42 -3.12
N ARG A 351 25.62 4.72 -3.48
CA ARG A 351 26.94 5.34 -3.67
C ARG A 351 27.02 6.32 -4.85
N GLN A 352 26.11 6.22 -5.82
CA GLN A 352 26.13 7.03 -7.04
C GLN A 352 25.20 8.23 -6.98
N LEU A 353 24.19 8.20 -6.10
CA LEU A 353 23.29 9.32 -5.89
C LEU A 353 23.88 10.27 -4.82
N PRO A 354 24.06 11.57 -5.14
CA PRO A 354 24.83 12.50 -4.30
C PRO A 354 24.21 12.77 -2.92
N HIS A 355 22.89 12.61 -2.80
CA HIS A 355 22.12 12.90 -1.58
C HIS A 355 21.28 11.71 -1.12
N ALA A 356 21.77 10.49 -1.37
CA ALA A 356 21.09 9.28 -0.96
C ALA A 356 21.38 8.88 0.49
N ARG A 357 20.37 8.31 1.15
CA ARG A 357 20.48 7.51 2.36
C ARG A 357 20.11 6.07 2.03
N LEU A 358 20.75 5.10 2.67
CA LEU A 358 20.41 3.68 2.54
C LEU A 358 19.66 3.19 3.79
N SER A 359 18.57 2.46 3.59
CA SER A 359 17.90 1.68 4.63
C SER A 359 17.77 0.23 4.19
N VAL A 360 17.97 -0.70 5.12
CA VAL A 360 17.71 -2.13 4.90
C VAL A 360 16.59 -2.54 5.84
N ILE A 361 15.58 -3.21 5.29
CA ILE A 361 14.41 -3.68 6.05
C ILE A 361 14.27 -5.20 5.89
N PRO A 362 13.62 -5.89 6.84
CA PRO A 362 13.35 -7.32 6.71
C PRO A 362 12.47 -7.62 5.49
N GLY A 363 12.85 -8.61 4.68
CA GLY A 363 12.05 -9.13 3.58
C GLY A 363 12.76 -10.21 2.76
N SER A 364 12.09 -11.36 2.60
CA SER A 364 12.64 -12.54 1.90
C SER A 364 11.99 -12.83 0.56
N GLN A 365 11.12 -11.92 0.08
CA GLN A 365 10.47 -12.02 -1.21
C GLN A 365 10.54 -10.69 -1.95
N HIS A 366 10.69 -10.73 -3.27
CA HIS A 366 10.58 -9.55 -4.12
C HIS A 366 9.09 -9.15 -4.31
N SER A 367 8.45 -8.70 -3.24
CA SER A 367 7.04 -8.34 -3.21
C SER A 367 6.76 -7.29 -2.15
N LEU A 368 6.17 -6.16 -2.56
CA LEU A 368 5.75 -5.10 -1.64
C LEU A 368 4.74 -5.59 -0.59
N ARG A 369 3.96 -6.64 -0.91
CA ARG A 369 2.99 -7.25 0.03
C ARG A 369 3.64 -7.88 1.25
N THR A 370 4.88 -8.33 1.12
CA THR A 370 5.61 -9.01 2.19
C THR A 370 6.44 -8.06 3.06
N VAL A 371 6.50 -6.79 2.67
CA VAL A 371 7.28 -5.77 3.35
C VAL A 371 6.59 -5.39 4.68
N PRO A 372 7.33 -5.21 5.78
CA PRO A 372 6.78 -4.65 7.02
C PRO A 372 6.36 -3.19 6.79
N LEU A 373 5.12 -2.98 6.34
CA LEU A 373 4.63 -1.67 5.91
C LEU A 373 4.63 -0.62 7.03
N SER A 374 4.57 -1.02 8.32
CA SER A 374 4.73 -0.10 9.46
C SER A 374 6.13 0.50 9.54
N VAL A 375 7.16 -0.31 9.24
CA VAL A 375 8.55 0.16 9.18
C VAL A 375 8.71 1.05 7.95
N LEU A 376 8.27 0.59 6.79
CA LEU A 376 8.37 1.35 5.54
C LEU A 376 7.64 2.69 5.63
N SER A 377 6.39 2.73 6.08
CA SER A 377 5.62 3.98 6.18
C SER A 377 6.28 4.99 7.14
N THR A 378 6.88 4.51 8.23
CA THR A 378 7.59 5.35 9.20
C THR A 378 8.85 5.95 8.58
N LEU A 379 9.63 5.15 7.83
CA LEU A 379 10.81 5.62 7.11
C LEU A 379 10.44 6.68 6.07
N LEU A 380 9.36 6.45 5.31
CA LEU A 380 8.86 7.41 4.32
C LEU A 380 8.41 8.71 4.97
N GLN A 381 7.62 8.64 6.06
CA GLN A 381 7.18 9.82 6.81
C GLN A 381 8.37 10.68 7.27
N HIS A 382 9.38 10.04 7.87
CA HIS A 382 10.58 10.73 8.32
C HIS A 382 11.37 11.34 7.16
N HIS A 383 11.54 10.58 6.07
CA HIS A 383 12.26 11.04 4.89
C HIS A 383 11.58 12.24 4.22
N TYR A 384 10.26 12.22 4.08
CA TYR A 384 9.48 13.29 3.46
C TYR A 384 9.34 14.53 4.34
N ALA A 385 9.33 14.38 5.66
CA ALA A 385 9.32 15.49 6.61
C ALA A 385 10.61 16.34 6.60
N GLY A 386 11.66 15.91 5.89
CA GLY A 386 12.92 16.65 5.84
C GLY A 386 13.88 16.37 6.98
N ALA A 387 13.59 15.36 7.80
CA ALA A 387 14.35 14.99 8.98
C ALA A 387 15.49 13.99 8.73
#